data_AF-A0A218QKV7-F1
#
_entry.id   AF-A0A218QKV7-F1
#
_cell.length_a   1.000
_cell.length_b   1.000
_cell.length_c   1.000
_cell.angle_alpha   90.00
_cell.angle_beta   90.00
_cell.angle_gamma   90.00
#
_symmetry.space_group_name_H-M   'P 1'
#
loop_
_entity.id
_entity.type
_entity.pdbx_description
1 polymer ?
#
loop_
_entity_poly.entity_id
_entity_poly.type
_entity_poly.pdbx_seq_one_letter_code
_entity_poly.pdbx_strand_id
1 'polypeptide(L)'
;MGNGFESMESEDAVLSILKSQQRVIINNPMFKMGELLRKMKSKVIDIDSSYFEKDDAYVDQKRWLNEGVDCEILKPGGYWKRGKLRVRVTLEFCPDEPESPLDDLRQQLKQIEHQ
;
A
#
# COMPACT_ATOMS: atom_id res chain seq x y z
N MET A 1 -6.68 -7.86 -20.68
CA MET A 1 -7.88 -7.94 -19.81
C MET A 1 -7.45 -7.59 -18.39
N GLY A 2 -8.08 -6.59 -17.74
CA GLY A 2 -7.70 -6.18 -16.38
C GLY A 2 -8.11 -7.23 -15.34
N ASN A 3 -7.35 -7.35 -14.25
CA ASN A 3 -7.58 -8.36 -13.21
C ASN A 3 -8.72 -8.01 -12.23
N GLY A 4 -9.54 -6.99 -12.52
CA GLY A 4 -10.70 -6.58 -11.72
C GLY A 4 -10.39 -5.82 -10.43
N PHE A 5 -9.14 -5.47 -10.15
CA PHE A 5 -8.75 -4.66 -8.98
C PHE A 5 -8.35 -3.24 -9.39
N GLU A 6 -8.80 -2.24 -8.64
CA GLU A 6 -8.46 -0.83 -8.81
C GLU A 6 -7.82 -0.28 -7.53
N SER A 7 -6.85 0.64 -7.68
CA SER A 7 -6.28 1.37 -6.55
C SER A 7 -7.34 2.21 -5.85
N MET A 8 -7.30 2.27 -4.53
CA MET A 8 -8.28 3.01 -3.74
C MET A 8 -7.59 4.08 -2.88
N GLU A 9 -7.96 5.34 -3.14
CA GLU A 9 -7.34 6.53 -2.53
C GLU A 9 -8.18 7.14 -1.39
N SER A 10 -9.41 6.66 -1.17
CA SER A 10 -10.31 7.22 -0.16
C SER A 10 -9.98 6.72 1.25
N GLU A 11 -9.37 7.58 2.06
CA GLU A 11 -9.01 7.26 3.45
C GLU A 11 -10.20 7.15 4.42
N ASP A 12 -11.28 7.89 4.14
CA ASP A 12 -12.48 7.93 4.99
C ASP A 12 -13.47 6.79 4.74
N ALA A 13 -13.25 5.99 3.71
CA ALA A 13 -14.08 4.81 3.46
C ALA A 13 -14.01 3.83 4.64
N VAL A 14 -15.15 3.26 5.03
CA VAL A 14 -15.23 2.25 6.08
C VAL A 14 -15.21 0.87 5.44
N LEU A 15 -14.33 0.01 5.93
CA LEU A 15 -14.20 -1.38 5.51
C LEU A 15 -14.74 -2.32 6.57
N SER A 16 -15.40 -3.40 6.15
CA SER A 16 -15.72 -4.54 6.99
C SER A 16 -15.19 -5.84 6.38
N ILE A 17 -14.50 -6.66 7.19
CA ILE A 17 -13.91 -7.93 6.76
C ILE A 17 -14.84 -9.07 7.15
N LEU A 18 -15.27 -9.87 6.18
CA LEU A 18 -16.40 -10.79 6.33
C LEU A 18 -16.06 -12.12 7.02
N LYS A 19 -14.78 -12.43 7.29
CA LYS A 19 -14.37 -13.71 7.92
C LYS A 19 -13.30 -13.52 9.00
N SER A 20 -13.61 -14.00 10.20
CA SER A 20 -12.94 -13.69 11.47
C SER A 20 -11.63 -14.44 11.77
N GLN A 21 -11.04 -15.14 10.81
CA GLN A 21 -9.76 -15.87 11.03
C GLN A 21 -8.52 -15.07 10.60
N GLN A 22 -8.65 -14.04 9.77
CA GLN A 22 -7.53 -13.21 9.31
C GLN A 22 -7.12 -12.10 10.31
N ARG A 23 -7.33 -12.36 11.61
CA ARG A 23 -7.14 -11.43 12.74
C ARG A 23 -5.70 -10.99 12.97
N VAL A 24 -4.73 -11.51 12.21
CA VAL A 24 -3.31 -11.21 12.40
C VAL A 24 -2.99 -9.71 12.28
N ILE A 25 -3.86 -8.93 11.63
CA ILE A 25 -3.62 -7.51 11.37
C ILE A 25 -4.58 -6.60 12.17
N ILE A 26 -5.83 -7.01 12.44
CA ILE A 26 -6.87 -6.10 12.95
C ILE A 26 -7.88 -6.83 13.85
N ASN A 27 -8.03 -6.35 15.09
CA ASN A 27 -8.93 -6.94 16.08
C ASN A 27 -10.40 -6.50 15.94
N ASN A 28 -10.67 -5.44 15.15
CA ASN A 28 -12.02 -4.89 14.95
C ASN A 28 -12.58 -5.26 13.56
N PRO A 29 -13.85 -5.67 13.45
CA PRO A 29 -14.47 -6.08 12.18
C PRO A 29 -14.82 -4.90 11.25
N MET A 30 -14.75 -3.67 11.75
CA MET A 30 -14.99 -2.44 10.99
C MET A 30 -13.94 -1.37 11.32
N PHE A 31 -13.39 -0.70 10.30
CA PHE A 31 -12.38 0.36 10.46
C PHE A 31 -12.32 1.27 9.24
N LYS A 32 -11.78 2.50 9.41
CA LYS A 32 -11.50 3.41 8.30
C LYS A 32 -10.32 2.89 7.46
N MET A 33 -10.35 3.15 6.15
CA MET A 33 -9.28 2.77 5.22
C MET A 33 -7.93 3.39 5.62
N GLY A 34 -7.91 4.67 6.00
CA GLY A 34 -6.67 5.32 6.45
C GLY A 34 -6.02 4.64 7.67
N GLU A 35 -6.84 4.14 8.60
CA GLU A 35 -6.36 3.39 9.77
C GLU A 35 -5.73 2.05 9.40
N LEU A 36 -6.33 1.33 8.44
CA LEU A 36 -5.78 0.10 7.90
C LEU A 36 -4.43 0.36 7.23
N LEU A 37 -4.37 1.34 6.33
CA LEU A 37 -3.16 1.66 5.57
C LEU A 37 -2.00 2.01 6.52
N ARG A 38 -2.26 2.79 7.56
CA ARG A 38 -1.25 3.15 8.56
C ARG A 38 -0.72 1.92 9.31
N LYS A 39 -1.61 1.03 9.76
CA LYS A 39 -1.22 -0.21 10.46
C LYS A 39 -0.47 -1.19 9.55
N MET A 40 -0.84 -1.26 8.27
CA MET A 40 -0.19 -2.12 7.28
C MET A 40 1.21 -1.61 6.93
N LYS A 41 1.37 -0.30 6.67
CA LYS A 41 2.68 0.30 6.39
C LYS A 41 3.69 0.01 7.49
N SER A 42 3.28 0.13 8.76
CA SER A 42 4.14 -0.18 9.90
C SER A 42 4.59 -1.64 9.95
N LYS A 43 3.70 -2.59 9.61
CA LYS A 43 4.00 -4.02 9.65
C LYS A 43 4.77 -4.54 8.43
N VAL A 44 4.59 -3.91 7.27
CA VAL A 44 5.26 -4.31 6.01
C VAL A 44 6.77 -4.04 6.07
N ILE A 45 7.19 -3.01 6.79
CA ILE A 45 8.62 -2.68 6.97
C ILE A 45 9.30 -3.66 7.95
N ASP A 46 8.55 -4.25 8.88
CA ASP A 46 9.05 -5.23 9.88
C ASP A 46 9.06 -6.69 9.36
N ILE A 47 8.76 -6.93 8.06
CA ILE A 47 8.76 -8.28 7.49
C ILE A 47 10.22 -8.72 7.28
N ASP A 48 10.81 -9.27 8.33
CA ASP A 48 12.12 -9.91 8.29
C ASP A 48 12.11 -11.14 7.36
N SER A 49 13.21 -11.34 6.62
CA SER A 49 13.33 -12.43 5.64
C SER A 49 13.18 -13.84 6.25
N SER A 50 13.42 -14.00 7.56
CA SER A 50 13.28 -15.29 8.26
C SER A 50 11.84 -15.78 8.42
N TYR A 51 10.84 -14.94 8.11
CA TYR A 51 9.43 -15.32 8.14
C TYR A 51 8.95 -16.12 6.92
N PHE A 52 9.67 -16.06 5.80
CA PHE A 52 9.27 -16.72 4.55
C PHE A 52 9.60 -18.23 4.50
N GLU A 53 10.35 -18.74 5.48
CA GLU A 53 10.82 -20.14 5.50
C GLU A 53 9.89 -21.12 6.25
N LYS A 54 8.81 -20.65 6.90
CA LYS A 54 7.84 -21.51 7.60
C LYS A 54 6.47 -21.49 6.92
N ASP A 55 6.21 -22.50 6.11
CA ASP A 55 5.18 -22.49 5.06
C ASP A 55 3.72 -22.55 5.58
N ASP A 56 3.47 -23.04 6.79
CA ASP A 56 2.08 -23.30 7.26
C ASP A 56 1.46 -22.19 8.11
N ALA A 57 2.26 -21.32 8.75
CA ALA A 57 1.76 -20.32 9.70
C ALA A 57 1.23 -19.03 9.04
N TYR A 58 1.43 -18.87 7.73
CA TYR A 58 1.28 -17.58 7.02
C TYR A 58 0.26 -17.59 5.86
N VAL A 59 -0.54 -18.66 5.73
CA VAL A 59 -1.57 -18.80 4.68
C VAL A 59 -2.46 -17.57 4.61
N ASP A 60 -2.86 -17.01 5.75
CA ASP A 60 -3.74 -15.84 5.79
C ASP A 60 -3.08 -14.56 5.30
N GLN A 61 -1.78 -14.37 5.51
CA GLN A 61 -1.05 -13.18 5.03
C GLN A 61 -0.78 -13.26 3.53
N LYS A 62 -0.41 -14.45 3.02
CA LYS A 62 -0.22 -14.68 1.57
C LYS A 62 -1.52 -14.36 0.79
N ARG A 63 -2.70 -14.63 1.37
CA ARG A 63 -4.00 -14.29 0.76
C ARG A 63 -4.21 -12.79 0.58
N TRP A 64 -3.78 -11.95 1.52
CA TRP A 64 -3.88 -10.48 1.39
C TRP A 64 -3.04 -9.92 0.23
N LEU A 65 -1.93 -10.59 -0.13
CA LEU A 65 -1.03 -10.16 -1.20
C LEU A 65 -1.41 -10.74 -2.57
N ASN A 66 -1.91 -11.97 -2.61
CA ASN A 66 -2.16 -12.69 -3.86
C ASN A 66 -3.63 -12.60 -4.31
N GLU A 67 -4.53 -13.18 -3.51
CA GLU A 67 -5.94 -13.44 -3.87
C GLU A 67 -6.90 -12.30 -3.47
N GLY A 68 -6.56 -11.56 -2.43
CA GLY A 68 -7.45 -10.62 -1.76
C GLY A 68 -8.43 -11.29 -0.80
N VAL A 69 -9.02 -10.46 0.06
CA VAL A 69 -9.91 -10.84 1.15
C VAL A 69 -11.30 -10.30 0.92
N ASP A 70 -12.32 -11.13 1.13
CA ASP A 70 -13.72 -10.74 1.00
C ASP A 70 -14.07 -9.65 2.03
N CYS A 71 -14.61 -8.53 1.53
CA CYS A 71 -14.95 -7.38 2.35
C CYS A 71 -16.22 -6.68 1.83
N GLU A 72 -16.73 -5.79 2.68
CA GLU A 72 -17.70 -4.77 2.31
C GLU A 72 -17.09 -3.39 2.53
N ILE A 73 -17.34 -2.48 1.59
CA ILE A 73 -16.90 -1.09 1.69
C ILE A 73 -18.10 -0.15 1.70
N LEU A 74 -18.04 0.86 2.56
CA LEU A 74 -18.95 1.99 2.59
C LEU A 74 -18.17 3.28 2.35
N LYS A 75 -18.51 3.99 1.27
CA LYS A 75 -18.01 5.35 1.01
C LYS A 75 -19.00 6.37 1.57
N PRO A 76 -18.54 7.56 2.00
CA PRO A 76 -19.44 8.64 2.42
C PRO A 76 -20.52 8.92 1.37
N GLY A 77 -21.78 8.99 1.79
CA GLY A 77 -22.92 9.22 0.89
C GLY A 77 -23.29 8.04 -0.02
N GLY A 78 -22.63 6.89 0.12
CA GLY A 78 -22.88 5.68 -0.67
C GLY A 78 -23.60 4.57 0.09
N TYR A 79 -23.67 3.40 -0.54
CA TYR A 79 -24.20 2.17 0.05
C TYR A 79 -23.08 1.15 0.25
N TRP A 80 -23.31 0.16 1.11
CA TRP A 80 -22.41 -0.97 1.27
C TRP A 80 -22.26 -1.73 -0.03
N LYS A 81 -21.01 -1.99 -0.43
CA LYS A 81 -20.69 -2.78 -1.62
C LYS A 81 -19.76 -3.93 -1.25
N ARG A 82 -20.15 -5.15 -1.61
CA ARG A 82 -19.32 -6.35 -1.48
C ARG A 82 -18.21 -6.35 -2.53
N GLY A 83 -17.04 -6.83 -2.15
CA GLY A 83 -15.89 -6.95 -3.03
C GLY A 83 -14.74 -7.71 -2.37
N LYS A 84 -13.56 -7.59 -2.99
CA LYS A 84 -12.32 -8.11 -2.43
C LYS A 84 -11.30 -6.99 -2.25
N LEU A 85 -10.63 -6.99 -1.10
CA LEU A 85 -9.54 -6.09 -0.79
C LEU A 85 -8.21 -6.83 -0.88
N ARG A 86 -7.25 -6.30 -1.65
CA ARG A 86 -5.91 -6.86 -1.78
C ARG A 86 -4.87 -5.78 -1.54
N VAL A 87 -3.77 -6.14 -0.90
CA VAL A 87 -2.64 -5.26 -0.64
C VAL A 87 -1.60 -5.49 -1.73
N ARG A 88 -1.10 -4.41 -2.31
CA ARG A 88 0.04 -4.42 -3.23
C ARG A 88 1.16 -3.58 -2.64
N VAL A 89 2.36 -4.14 -2.60
CA VAL A 89 3.59 -3.42 -2.27
C VAL A 89 4.30 -3.16 -3.57
N THR A 90 4.64 -1.89 -3.82
CA THR A 90 5.40 -1.47 -4.99
C THR A 90 6.71 -0.88 -4.49
N LEU A 91 7.81 -1.31 -5.10
CA LEU A 91 9.10 -0.69 -4.88
C LEU A 91 9.31 0.34 -5.97
N GLU A 92 9.67 1.55 -5.57
CA GLU A 92 10.05 2.62 -6.46
C GLU A 92 11.56 2.82 -6.35
N PHE A 93 12.22 2.88 -7.49
CA PHE A 93 13.65 3.12 -7.59
C PHE A 93 13.87 4.46 -8.29
N CYS A 94 14.52 5.37 -7.58
CA CYS A 94 15.00 6.62 -8.16
C CYS A 94 16.52 6.47 -8.38
N PRO A 95 17.01 6.37 -9.63
CA PRO A 95 18.45 6.38 -9.88
C PRO A 95 19.01 7.75 -9.52
N ASP A 96 20.23 7.78 -8.99
CA ASP A 96 21.00 9.01 -8.90
C ASP A 96 21.31 9.47 -10.34
N GLU A 97 20.95 10.71 -10.68
CA GLU A 97 21.41 11.30 -11.93
C GLU A 97 22.92 11.51 -11.84
N PRO A 98 23.72 11.07 -12.83
CA PRO A 98 25.14 11.38 -12.83
C PRO A 98 25.30 12.91 -12.90
N GLU A 99 26.15 13.48 -12.04
CA GLU A 99 26.51 14.90 -12.13
C GLU A 99 27.02 15.18 -13.56
N SER A 100 26.35 16.11 -14.25
CA SER A 100 26.78 16.49 -15.58
C SER A 100 28.06 17.31 -15.44
N PRO A 101 29.10 17.05 -16.24
CA PRO A 101 30.29 17.91 -16.27
C PRO A 101 29.98 19.36 -16.68
N LEU A 102 28.73 19.66 -17.08
CA LEU A 102 28.24 20.99 -17.42
C LEU A 102 27.39 21.61 -16.30
N ASP A 103 27.14 20.94 -15.18
CA ASP A 103 26.32 21.50 -14.10
C ASP A 103 27.00 22.70 -13.42
N ASP A 104 28.33 22.69 -13.32
CA ASP A 104 29.11 23.86 -12.90
C ASP A 104 28.89 25.07 -13.83
N LEU A 105 28.85 24.84 -15.14
CA LEU A 105 28.61 25.90 -16.13
C LEU A 105 27.17 26.44 -16.05
N ARG A 106 26.19 25.57 -15.82
CA ARG A 106 24.79 25.98 -15.62
C ARG A 106 24.62 26.82 -14.37
N GLN A 107 25.33 26.49 -13.28
CA GLN A 107 25.31 27.31 -12.06
C GLN A 107 25.95 28.69 -12.27
N GLN A 108 27.07 28.76 -13.01
CA GLN A 108 27.71 30.03 -13.34
C GLN A 108 26.81 30.93 -14.21
N LEU A 109 26.11 30.38 -15.20
CA LEU A 109 25.20 31.15 -16.06
C LEU A 109 24.01 31.74 -15.28
N LYS A 110 23.43 30.99 -14.33
CA LYS A 110 22.33 31.48 -13.47
C LYS A 110 22.73 32.67 -12.59
N GLN A 111 23.99 32.71 -12.14
CA GLN A 111 24.53 33.81 -11.33
C GLN A 111 24.71 35.09 -12.17
N ILE A 112 24.92 34.95 -13.48
CA ILE A 112 25.07 36.07 -14.42
C ILE A 112 23.71 36.67 -14.79
N GLU A 113 22.66 35.85 -14.92
CA GLU A 113 21.29 36.34 -15.22
C GLU A 113 20.63 37.14 -14.07
N HIS A 114 21.15 37.07 -12.84
CA HIS A 114 20.62 37.82 -11.69
C HIS A 114 21.41 39.11 -11.38
N GLN A 115 22.32 39.52 -12.27
CA GLN A 115 22.97 40.84 -12.28
C GLN A 115 22.35 41.75 -13.36
#